data_AF-D0S9B5-F1
#
_entry.id   AF-D0S9B5-F1
#
_cell.length_a   1.000
_cell.length_b   1.000
_cell.length_c   1.000
_cell.angle_alpha   90.00
_cell.angle_beta   90.00
_cell.angle_gamma   90.00
#
_symmetry.space_group_name_H-M   'P 1'
#
loop_
_entity.id
_entity.type
_entity.pdbx_description
1 polymer ?
#
loop_
_entity_poly.entity_id
_entity_poly.type
_entity_poly.pdbx_seq_one_letter_code
_entity_poly.pdbx_strand_id
1 'polypeptide(L)'
;MDRQLYKRYFKQTDNVTFPCPSCTNLSLKLNKDKFFAEDTASSKKMKADDDYWEPEWLTSVFTTVLICNNSDCAESVICSGIGSVDWEPEPNEHGEMEQQYYSYYLPKIFIPTIHFFNIPEKCPDNVKSLLIEAFSLTLQSPGSAANKVRAAIENLLTEYGVPRYSRKNGKNNRLTLDS
;
A
#
# COMPACT_ATOMS: atom_id res chain seq x y z
N MET A 1 -6.22 8.93 -10.93
CA MET A 1 -5.78 8.39 -9.63
C MET A 1 -4.27 8.33 -9.63
N ASP A 2 -3.62 8.93 -8.64
CA ASP A 2 -2.16 9.01 -8.59
C ASP A 2 -1.55 7.69 -8.09
N ARG A 3 -1.01 6.89 -9.01
CA ARG A 3 -0.36 5.60 -8.72
C ARG A 3 0.87 5.76 -7.81
N GLN A 4 1.38 6.99 -7.62
CA GLN A 4 2.56 7.26 -6.81
C GLN A 4 2.26 7.32 -5.31
N LEU A 5 1.00 7.57 -4.91
CA LEU A 5 0.65 7.78 -3.50
C LEU A 5 1.04 6.61 -2.59
N TYR A 6 0.93 5.38 -3.09
CA TYR A 6 1.17 4.15 -2.30
C TYR A 6 2.60 3.62 -2.40
N LYS A 7 3.42 4.23 -3.25
CA LYS A 7 4.85 3.89 -3.43
C LYS A 7 5.77 4.95 -2.86
N ARG A 8 5.20 6.04 -2.36
CA ARG A 8 5.94 7.16 -1.79
C ARG A 8 6.24 6.89 -0.33
N TYR A 9 7.49 7.14 0.04
CA TYR A 9 7.92 7.17 1.41
C TYR A 9 7.38 8.43 2.11
N PHE A 10 7.09 8.33 3.41
CA PHE A 10 6.65 9.47 4.21
C PHE A 10 7.40 9.56 5.53
N LYS A 11 7.61 10.78 6.02
CA LYS A 11 8.10 11.08 7.37
C LYS A 11 6.92 11.05 8.35
N GLN A 12 7.15 10.72 9.62
CA GLN A 12 6.09 10.78 10.64
C GLN A 12 5.47 12.18 10.78
N THR A 13 6.22 13.23 10.43
CA THR A 13 5.80 14.62 10.42
C THR A 13 4.93 14.99 9.21
N ASP A 14 4.96 14.20 8.13
CA ASP A 14 4.24 14.47 6.89
C ASP A 14 2.72 14.35 7.07
N ASN A 15 1.98 15.18 6.32
CA ASN A 15 0.52 15.16 6.28
C ASN A 15 -0.02 14.19 5.21
N VAL A 16 0.37 12.92 5.28
CA VAL A 16 -0.09 11.89 4.34
C VAL A 16 -1.59 11.60 4.49
N THR A 17 -2.22 11.25 3.37
CA THR A 17 -3.65 10.90 3.34
C THR A 17 -3.87 9.67 2.48
N PHE A 18 -4.65 8.71 2.97
CA PHE A 18 -5.00 7.48 2.25
C PHE A 18 -6.52 7.36 2.05
N PRO A 19 -6.98 6.61 1.03
CA PRO A 19 -8.40 6.35 0.85
C PRO A 19 -8.92 5.46 1.99
N CYS A 20 -10.05 5.87 2.57
CA CYS A 20 -10.74 5.06 3.58
C CYS A 20 -11.43 3.86 2.91
N PRO A 21 -11.28 2.63 3.42
CA PRO A 21 -11.96 1.47 2.85
C PRO A 21 -13.47 1.50 3.03
N SER A 22 -13.96 2.25 4.03
CA SER A 22 -15.37 2.28 4.42
C SER A 22 -16.16 3.38 3.70
N CYS A 23 -15.62 4.60 3.61
CA CYS A 23 -16.28 5.71 2.91
C CYS A 23 -15.67 6.05 1.54
N THR A 24 -14.58 5.39 1.13
CA THR A 24 -13.84 5.59 -0.14
C THR A 24 -13.20 6.96 -0.35
N ASN A 25 -13.45 7.93 0.54
CA ASN A 25 -12.86 9.26 0.50
C ASN A 25 -11.38 9.23 0.89
N LEU A 26 -10.58 10.14 0.32
CA LEU A 26 -9.19 10.38 0.70
C LEU A 26 -9.14 11.09 2.06
N SER A 27 -9.23 10.31 3.14
CA SER A 27 -9.60 10.80 4.49
C SER A 27 -8.84 10.13 5.64
N LEU A 28 -8.15 9.01 5.41
CA LEU A 28 -7.34 8.37 6.44
C LEU A 28 -6.10 9.23 6.71
N LYS A 29 -5.93 9.66 7.95
CA LYS A 29 -4.80 10.44 8.44
C LYS A 29 -3.99 9.65 9.47
N LEU A 30 -2.71 9.94 9.54
CA LEU A 30 -1.82 9.36 10.55
C LEU A 30 -2.24 9.79 11.96
N ASN A 31 -2.44 8.83 12.86
CA ASN A 31 -2.48 9.11 14.29
C ASN A 31 -1.04 9.07 14.82
N LYS A 32 -0.45 10.25 15.06
CA LYS A 32 0.95 10.39 15.49
C LYS A 32 1.24 9.75 16.84
N ASP A 33 0.24 9.68 17.72
CA ASP A 33 0.37 9.08 19.06
C ASP A 33 0.35 7.54 19.00
N LYS A 34 -0.07 6.97 17.87
CA LYS A 34 -0.16 5.53 17.63
C LYS A 34 0.80 5.09 16.55
N PHE A 35 1.96 5.74 16.44
CA PHE A 35 3.02 5.39 15.52
C PHE A 35 4.17 4.73 16.28
N PHE A 36 4.57 3.54 15.84
CA PHE A 36 5.66 2.79 16.44
C PHE A 36 6.62 2.34 15.35
N ALA A 37 7.92 2.57 15.55
CA ALA A 37 8.97 2.10 14.68
C ALA A 37 10.11 1.50 15.51
N GLU A 38 10.73 0.46 14.96
CA GLU A 38 11.81 -0.29 15.60
C GLU A 38 12.88 -0.61 14.58
N ASP A 39 14.15 -0.40 14.95
CA ASP A 39 15.28 -0.80 14.12
C ASP A 39 15.30 -2.31 13.93
N THR A 40 15.70 -2.75 12.74
CA THR A 40 15.94 -4.17 12.48
C THR A 40 17.12 -4.68 13.30
N ALA A 41 17.23 -6.01 13.47
CA ALA A 41 18.36 -6.62 14.15
C ALA A 41 19.71 -6.23 13.52
N SER A 42 19.76 -6.11 12.19
CA SER A 42 20.96 -5.66 11.46
C SER A 42 21.37 -4.25 11.87
N SER A 43 20.42 -3.32 11.92
CA SER A 43 20.69 -1.94 12.30
C SER A 43 21.01 -1.79 13.78
N LYS A 44 20.38 -2.56 14.66
CA LYS A 44 20.73 -2.62 16.09
C LYS A 44 22.16 -3.12 16.31
N LYS A 45 22.58 -4.16 15.58
CA LYS A 45 23.94 -4.68 15.64
C LYS A 45 24.97 -3.67 15.14
N MET A 46 24.71 -3.06 13.99
CA MET A 46 25.57 -2.04 13.39
C MET A 46 25.82 -0.85 14.34
N LYS A 47 24.78 -0.40 15.04
CA LYS A 47 24.91 0.65 16.07
C LYS A 47 25.70 0.23 17.32
N ALA A 48 25.75 -1.07 17.61
CA ALA A 48 26.37 -1.61 18.81
C ALA A 48 27.83 -2.03 18.62
N ASP A 49 28.22 -2.42 17.41
CA ASP A 49 29.56 -2.97 17.10
C ASP A 49 30.66 -1.88 17.02
N ASP A 50 30.33 -0.59 17.17
CA ASP A 50 31.25 0.59 17.14
C ASP A 50 32.12 0.69 15.86
N ASP A 51 31.79 -0.12 14.84
CA ASP A 51 32.34 -0.04 13.50
C ASP A 51 31.76 1.17 12.75
N TYR A 52 32.46 1.63 11.70
CA TYR A 52 31.97 2.72 10.86
C TYR A 52 30.63 2.36 10.19
N TRP A 53 29.62 3.19 10.40
CA TRP A 53 28.32 3.13 9.72
C TRP A 53 27.81 4.51 9.36
N GLU A 54 26.95 4.56 8.34
CA GLU A 54 26.26 5.78 7.91
C GLU A 54 24.76 5.65 8.19
N PRO A 55 24.06 6.73 8.60
CA PRO A 55 22.63 6.69 8.89
C PRO A 55 21.78 6.03 7.80
N GLU A 56 22.09 6.26 6.54
CA GLU A 56 21.42 5.71 5.35
C GLU A 56 21.43 4.18 5.30
N TRP A 57 22.35 3.53 6.01
CA TRP A 57 22.42 2.07 6.08
C TRP A 57 21.41 1.48 7.07
N LEU A 58 20.78 2.33 7.89
CA LEU A 58 19.82 1.91 8.89
C LEU A 58 18.46 1.62 8.28
N THR A 59 17.87 0.51 8.74
CA THR A 59 16.55 0.03 8.34
C THR A 59 15.72 -0.23 9.59
N SER A 60 14.42 0.02 9.46
CA SER A 60 13.44 -0.19 10.52
C SER A 60 12.18 -0.88 9.97
N VAL A 61 11.34 -1.32 10.89
CA VAL A 61 9.95 -1.68 10.61
C VAL A 61 9.06 -0.71 11.38
N PHE A 62 7.85 -0.47 10.86
CA PHE A 62 6.89 0.37 11.55
C PHE A 62 5.47 -0.21 11.51
N THR A 63 4.68 0.20 12.49
CA THR A 63 3.24 0.02 12.51
C THR A 63 2.57 1.29 13.04
N THR A 64 1.40 1.61 12.51
CA THR A 64 0.65 2.78 12.91
C THR A 64 -0.85 2.58 12.75
N VAL A 65 -1.63 3.35 13.51
CA VAL A 65 -3.07 3.50 13.26
C VAL A 65 -3.32 4.74 12.40
N LEU A 66 -4.10 4.56 11.34
CA LEU A 66 -4.68 5.62 10.52
C LEU A 66 -6.15 5.77 10.91
N ILE A 67 -6.64 7.01 11.02
CA ILE A 67 -8.02 7.31 11.40
C ILE A 67 -8.67 8.16 10.30
N CYS A 68 -9.87 7.77 9.89
CA CYS A 68 -10.68 8.53 8.97
C CYS A 68 -11.10 9.85 9.62
N ASN A 69 -10.76 10.98 8.99
CA ASN A 69 -11.12 12.31 9.48
C ASN A 69 -12.58 12.71 9.17
N ASN A 70 -13.34 11.86 8.48
CA ASN A 70 -14.79 12.01 8.38
C ASN A 70 -15.44 11.52 9.69
N SER A 71 -16.06 12.43 10.43
CA SER A 71 -16.69 12.17 11.74
C SER A 71 -17.75 11.09 11.71
N ASP A 72 -18.48 10.96 10.60
CA ASP A 72 -19.55 9.96 10.48
C ASP A 72 -19.00 8.56 10.20
N CYS A 73 -17.78 8.47 9.67
CA CYS A 73 -17.15 7.21 9.30
C CYS A 73 -16.21 6.72 10.40
N ALA A 74 -15.31 7.57 10.89
CA ALA A 74 -14.35 7.30 11.97
C ALA A 74 -13.56 5.97 11.87
N GLU A 75 -13.48 5.38 10.68
CA GLU A 75 -12.83 4.09 10.44
C GLU A 75 -11.35 4.11 10.87
N SER A 76 -10.90 3.00 11.45
CA SER A 76 -9.53 2.79 11.89
C SER A 76 -8.84 1.75 11.02
N VAL A 77 -7.68 2.09 10.48
CA VAL A 77 -6.88 1.20 9.65
C VAL A 77 -5.48 1.07 10.24
N ILE A 78 -5.05 -0.16 10.52
CA ILE A 78 -3.66 -0.44 10.85
C ILE A 78 -2.85 -0.44 9.55
N CYS A 79 -1.75 0.30 9.54
CA CYS A 79 -0.77 0.30 8.47
C CYS A 79 0.58 -0.15 9.02
N SER A 80 1.21 -1.10 8.34
CA SER A 80 2.57 -1.53 8.68
C SER A 80 3.45 -1.60 7.44
N GLY A 81 4.76 -1.47 7.65
CA GLY A 81 5.72 -1.49 6.56
C GLY A 81 7.16 -1.41 7.02
N ILE A 82 8.02 -0.92 6.13
CA ILE A 82 9.46 -0.79 6.35
C ILE A 82 9.83 0.69 6.46
N GLY A 83 10.92 0.96 7.17
CA GLY A 83 11.53 2.28 7.23
C GLY A 83 12.99 2.24 6.79
N SER A 84 13.45 3.37 6.28
CA SER A 84 14.84 3.65 5.92
C SER A 84 15.18 5.06 6.39
N VAL A 85 16.48 5.35 6.48
CA VAL A 85 16.95 6.72 6.75
C VAL A 85 17.52 7.29 5.46
N ASP A 86 17.27 8.57 5.22
CA ASP A 86 17.87 9.34 4.12
C ASP A 86 18.05 10.79 4.61
N TRP A 87 18.75 11.63 3.85
CA TRP A 87 18.95 13.03 4.20
C TRP A 87 18.28 14.01 3.25
N GLU A 88 17.84 15.13 3.80
CA GLU A 88 17.39 16.30 3.04
C GLU A 88 18.32 17.49 3.39
N PRO A 89 18.64 18.36 2.41
CA PRO A 89 19.37 19.58 2.69
C PRO A 89 18.43 20.60 3.36
N GLU A 90 18.79 21.07 4.55
CA GLU A 90 18.03 22.08 5.30
C GLU A 90 18.92 23.23 5.80
N PRO A 91 18.41 24.47 5.82
CA PRO A 91 19.17 25.61 6.31
C PRO A 91 19.38 25.52 7.84
N ASN A 92 20.61 25.69 8.28
CA ASN A 92 20.96 25.85 9.70
C ASN A 92 20.59 27.25 10.23
N GLU A 93 20.93 27.55 11.48
CA GLU A 93 20.64 28.86 12.12
C GLU A 93 21.28 30.07 11.40
N HIS A 94 22.28 29.82 10.55
CA HIS A 94 22.99 30.83 9.75
C HIS A 94 22.53 30.87 8.28
N GLY A 95 21.55 30.03 7.89
CA GLY A 95 21.02 29.95 6.54
C GLY A 95 21.87 29.11 5.57
N GLU A 96 22.86 28.37 6.07
CA GLU A 96 23.69 27.46 5.28
C GLU A 96 23.00 26.09 5.18
N MET A 97 23.02 25.46 4.00
CA MET A 97 22.38 24.17 3.80
C MET A 97 23.23 23.04 4.40
N GLU A 98 22.68 22.32 5.37
CA GLU A 98 23.27 21.16 6.02
C GLU A 98 22.45 19.89 5.73
N GLN A 99 23.12 18.74 5.82
CA GLN A 99 22.44 17.45 5.70
C GLN A 99 21.66 17.16 6.99
N GLN A 100 20.34 16.99 6.87
CA GLN A 100 19.49 16.57 7.97
C GLN A 100 18.91 15.19 7.67
N TYR A 101 19.12 14.27 8.61
CA TYR A 101 18.71 12.87 8.47
C TYR A 101 17.29 12.65 8.97
N TYR A 102 16.48 11.98 8.15
CA TYR A 102 15.09 11.67 8.42
C TYR A 102 14.79 10.19 8.26
N SER A 103 13.85 9.71 9.07
CA SER A 103 13.25 8.39 8.87
C SER A 103 12.09 8.48 7.89
N TYR A 104 12.14 7.62 6.88
CA TYR A 104 11.18 7.50 5.79
C TYR A 104 10.50 6.15 5.85
N TYR A 105 9.18 6.13 5.79
CA TYR A 105 8.37 4.94 5.95
C TYR A 105 7.61 4.60 4.68
N LEU A 106 7.68 3.33 4.26
CA LEU A 106 6.98 2.80 3.10
C LEU A 106 5.92 1.78 3.53
N PRO A 107 4.61 2.09 3.36
CA PRO A 107 3.53 1.15 3.65
C PRO A 107 3.67 -0.16 2.86
N LYS A 108 3.39 -1.29 3.52
CA LYS A 108 3.32 -2.62 2.90
C LYS A 108 1.97 -3.29 3.08
N ILE A 109 1.26 -3.01 4.17
CA ILE A 109 -0.03 -3.62 4.47
C ILE A 109 -0.97 -2.61 5.12
N PHE A 110 -2.26 -2.75 4.82
CA PHE A 110 -3.36 -2.01 5.43
C PHE A 110 -4.42 -3.01 5.91
N ILE A 111 -4.90 -2.84 7.14
CA ILE A 111 -5.92 -3.71 7.75
C ILE A 111 -6.97 -2.84 8.46
N PRO A 112 -8.23 -2.78 7.97
CA PRO A 112 -8.72 -3.36 6.71
C PRO A 112 -7.99 -2.81 5.47
N THR A 113 -7.97 -3.59 4.39
CA THR A 113 -7.25 -3.20 3.17
C THR A 113 -7.89 -1.98 2.52
N ILE A 114 -7.06 -1.03 2.10
CA ILE A 114 -7.52 0.14 1.36
C ILE A 114 -7.92 -0.25 -0.06
N HIS A 115 -8.93 0.44 -0.61
CA HIS A 115 -9.36 0.20 -1.98
C HIS A 115 -8.55 1.04 -2.97
N PHE A 116 -7.93 0.37 -3.95
CA PHE A 116 -7.21 1.04 -5.03
C PHE A 116 -8.14 1.58 -6.11
N PHE A 117 -9.42 1.24 -6.09
CA PHE A 117 -10.46 1.86 -6.89
C PHE A 117 -11.82 1.55 -6.27
N ASN A 118 -12.84 2.33 -6.62
CA ASN A 118 -14.18 2.09 -6.11
C ASN A 118 -14.79 0.83 -6.75
N ILE A 119 -15.26 -0.10 -5.91
CA ILE A 119 -16.02 -1.28 -6.39
C ILE A 119 -17.49 -0.86 -6.48
N PRO A 120 -18.15 -0.98 -7.64
CA PRO A 120 -19.56 -0.63 -7.78
C PRO A 120 -20.44 -1.41 -6.80
N GLU A 121 -21.49 -0.78 -6.27
CA GLU A 121 -22.40 -1.41 -5.31
C GLU A 121 -23.07 -2.69 -5.86
N LYS A 122 -23.36 -2.71 -7.16
CA LYS A 122 -23.97 -3.85 -7.86
C LYS A 122 -22.96 -4.91 -8.30
N CYS A 123 -21.71 -4.82 -7.87
CA CYS A 123 -20.68 -5.82 -8.20
C CYS A 123 -21.00 -7.15 -7.50
N PRO A 124 -21.03 -8.28 -8.22
CA PRO A 124 -21.25 -9.61 -7.64
C PRO A 124 -20.22 -9.94 -6.54
N ASP A 125 -20.66 -10.61 -5.47
CA ASP A 125 -19.83 -10.88 -4.28
C ASP A 125 -18.57 -11.74 -4.59
N ASN A 126 -18.69 -12.67 -5.54
CA ASN A 126 -17.57 -13.50 -6.01
C ASN A 126 -16.51 -12.71 -6.80
N VAL A 127 -16.87 -11.55 -7.37
CA VAL A 127 -15.94 -10.61 -8.02
C VAL A 127 -15.37 -9.67 -6.96
N LYS A 128 -16.24 -9.09 -6.12
CA LYS A 128 -15.87 -8.15 -5.05
C LYS A 128 -14.84 -8.75 -4.08
N SER A 129 -15.05 -9.98 -3.63
CA SER A 129 -14.12 -10.66 -2.72
C SER A 129 -12.71 -10.83 -3.32
N LEU A 130 -12.61 -11.20 -4.59
CA LEU A 130 -11.33 -11.31 -5.30
C LEU A 130 -10.64 -9.96 -5.49
N LEU A 131 -11.41 -8.88 -5.72
CA LEU A 131 -10.86 -7.53 -5.81
C LEU A 131 -10.32 -7.05 -4.46
N ILE A 132 -11.05 -7.28 -3.36
CA ILE A 132 -10.59 -6.96 -2.00
C ILE A 132 -9.31 -7.75 -1.68
N GLU A 133 -9.24 -9.03 -2.05
CA GLU A 133 -8.03 -9.83 -1.89
C GLU A 133 -6.87 -9.32 -2.77
N ALA A 134 -7.15 -8.87 -4.00
CA ALA A 134 -6.14 -8.23 -4.83
C ALA A 134 -5.59 -6.96 -4.18
N PHE A 135 -6.45 -6.14 -3.57
CA PHE A 135 -6.05 -4.93 -2.86
C PHE A 135 -5.11 -5.23 -1.69
N SER A 136 -5.42 -6.23 -0.86
CA SER A 136 -4.57 -6.59 0.28
C SER A 136 -3.16 -7.05 -0.13
N LEU A 137 -3.03 -7.61 -1.35
CA LEU A 137 -1.78 -8.12 -1.90
C LEU A 137 -0.98 -7.10 -2.71
N THR A 138 -1.60 -6.01 -3.19
CA THR A 138 -1.03 -5.13 -4.23
C THR A 138 0.36 -4.60 -3.88
N LEU A 139 0.61 -4.26 -2.60
CA LEU A 139 1.90 -3.69 -2.16
C LEU A 139 2.95 -4.74 -1.76
N GLN A 140 2.52 -5.97 -1.49
CA GLN A 140 3.40 -7.06 -1.03
C GLN A 140 3.78 -8.00 -2.17
N SER A 141 2.81 -8.36 -3.01
CA SER A 141 2.98 -9.25 -4.15
C SER A 141 2.09 -8.78 -5.31
N PRO A 142 2.60 -7.84 -6.15
CA PRO A 142 1.89 -7.37 -7.33
C PRO A 142 1.48 -8.51 -8.28
N GLY A 143 2.31 -9.55 -8.41
CA GLY A 143 2.00 -10.73 -9.23
C GLY A 143 0.80 -11.51 -8.69
N SER A 144 0.73 -11.74 -7.37
CA SER A 144 -0.41 -12.39 -6.74
C SER A 144 -1.68 -11.53 -6.83
N ALA A 145 -1.56 -10.22 -6.64
CA ALA A 145 -2.68 -9.29 -6.82
C ALA A 145 -3.23 -9.33 -8.26
N ALA A 146 -2.36 -9.32 -9.27
CA ALA A 146 -2.76 -9.44 -10.67
C ALA A 146 -3.51 -10.75 -10.96
N ASN A 147 -3.10 -11.86 -10.34
CA ASN A 147 -3.81 -13.12 -10.45
C ASN A 147 -5.22 -13.06 -9.89
N LYS A 148 -5.42 -12.38 -8.75
CA LYS A 148 -6.74 -12.17 -8.16
C LYS A 148 -7.62 -11.25 -9.02
N VAL A 149 -7.05 -10.19 -9.60
CA VAL A 149 -7.76 -9.34 -10.57
C VAL A 149 -8.20 -10.15 -11.80
N ARG A 150 -7.33 -11.00 -12.35
CA ARG A 150 -7.70 -11.87 -13.49
C ARG A 150 -8.87 -12.78 -13.14
N ALA A 151 -8.80 -13.45 -11.98
CA ALA A 151 -9.88 -14.29 -11.51
C ALA A 151 -11.19 -13.49 -11.31
N ALA A 152 -11.11 -12.26 -10.82
CA ALA A 152 -12.26 -11.36 -10.69
C ALA A 152 -12.90 -11.06 -12.05
N ILE A 153 -12.09 -10.80 -13.08
CA ILE A 153 -12.55 -10.58 -14.46
C ILE A 153 -13.20 -11.86 -15.02
N GLU A 154 -12.60 -13.03 -14.82
CA GLU A 154 -13.17 -14.31 -15.26
C GLU A 154 -14.54 -14.59 -14.61
N ASN A 155 -14.68 -14.31 -13.31
CA ASN A 155 -15.95 -14.42 -12.61
C ASN A 155 -16.97 -13.42 -13.19
N LEU A 156 -16.57 -12.17 -13.40
CA LEU A 156 -17.45 -11.14 -13.96
C LEU A 156 -17.97 -11.53 -15.35
N LEU A 157 -17.09 -12.02 -16.23
CA LEU A 157 -17.49 -12.50 -17.56
C LEU A 157 -18.46 -13.68 -17.49
N THR A 158 -18.29 -14.55 -16.50
CA THR A 158 -19.19 -15.68 -16.26
C THR A 158 -20.57 -15.20 -15.81
N GLU A 159 -20.65 -14.21 -14.91
CA GLU A 159 -21.91 -13.59 -14.47
C GLU A 159 -22.68 -12.94 -15.65
N TYR A 160 -21.96 -12.35 -16.61
CA TYR A 160 -22.56 -11.77 -17.82
C TYR A 160 -22.85 -12.79 -18.93
N GLY A 161 -22.61 -14.09 -18.70
CA GLY A 161 -22.85 -15.15 -19.67
C GLY A 161 -21.94 -15.08 -20.91
N VAL A 162 -20.78 -14.43 -20.80
CA VAL A 162 -19.82 -14.33 -21.90
C VAL A 162 -19.22 -15.72 -22.17
N PRO A 163 -19.25 -16.24 -23.41
CA PRO A 163 -18.73 -17.56 -23.72
C PRO A 163 -17.23 -17.66 -23.39
N ARG A 164 -16.82 -18.75 -22.72
CA ARG A 164 -15.38 -19.04 -22.46
C ARG A 164 -14.65 -19.65 -23.65
N TYR A 165 -15.39 -20.10 -24.66
CA TYR A 165 -14.86 -20.79 -25.83
C TYR A 165 -15.45 -20.17 -27.09
N SER A 166 -14.60 -19.99 -28.10
CA SER A 166 -15.05 -19.74 -29.46
C SER A 166 -14.90 -21.00 -30.29
N ARG A 167 -15.85 -21.23 -31.20
CA ARG A 167 -15.79 -22.35 -32.14
C ARG A 167 -15.21 -21.84 -33.45
N LYS A 168 -13.99 -22.27 -33.79
CA LYS A 168 -13.39 -22.07 -35.13
C LYS A 168 -13.03 -23.44 -35.70
N ASN A 169 -13.43 -23.70 -36.94
CA ASN A 169 -13.15 -24.96 -37.66
C ASN A 169 -13.50 -26.23 -36.87
N GLY A 170 -14.65 -26.24 -36.18
CA GLY A 170 -15.11 -27.39 -35.40
C GLY A 170 -14.37 -27.66 -34.09
N LYS A 171 -13.29 -26.92 -33.78
CA LYS A 171 -12.54 -27.01 -32.51
C LYS A 171 -12.94 -25.90 -31.55
N ASN A 172 -13.04 -26.23 -30.27
CA ASN A 172 -13.25 -25.26 -29.20
C ASN A 172 -11.90 -24.64 -28.83
N ASN A 173 -11.74 -23.34 -29.10
CA ASN A 173 -10.59 -22.57 -28.65
C ASN A 173 -10.99 -21.81 -27.40
N ARG A 174 -10.26 -22.02 -26.29
CA ARG A 174 -10.46 -21.25 -25.06
C ARG A 174 -10.11 -19.79 -25.34
N LEU A 175 -11.00 -18.88 -24.97
CA LEU A 175 -10.72 -17.45 -25.01
C LEU A 175 -9.84 -17.11 -23.80
N THR A 176 -8.62 -16.64 -24.05
CA THR A 176 -7.68 -16.19 -23.02
C THR A 176 -7.74 -14.68 -22.89
N LEU A 177 -7.57 -14.17 -21.67
CA LEU A 177 -7.48 -12.74 -21.40
C LEU A 177 -6.12 -12.15 -21.77
N ASP A 178 -5.12 -13.01 -22.00
CA ASP A 178 -3.79 -12.63 -22.47
C ASP A 178 -3.84 -12.57 -24.01
N SER A 179 -3.98 -11.37 -24.57
CA SER A 179 -3.87 -11.06 -26.01
C SER A 179 -2.85 -9.96 -26.21
#